data_AF-C9W4C8-F1
#
_entry.id   AF-C9W4C8-F1
#
_cell.length_a   1.000
_cell.length_b   1.000
_cell.length_c   1.000
_cell.angle_alpha   90.00
_cell.angle_beta   90.00
_cell.angle_gamma   90.00
#
_symmetry.space_group_name_H-M   'P 1'
#
loop_
_entity.id
_entity.type
_entity.pdbx_description
1 polymer ?
#
loop_
_entity_poly.entity_id
_entity_poly.type
_entity_poly.pdbx_seq_one_letter_code
_entity_poly.pdbx_strand_id
1 'polypeptide(L)' 'MKTLAILLVFPVVVCVFVAQHPAYAACNLQQCWANCRAQHGRCFRRAYCQGSVCVCVFNNGR' A
#
# COMPACT_ATOMS: atom_id res chain seq x y z
N MET A 1 -19.48 -15.71 32.07
CA MET A 1 -20.09 -15.53 30.73
C MET A 1 -19.89 -14.14 30.13
N LYS A 2 -19.86 -13.05 30.92
CA LYS A 2 -19.71 -11.67 30.41
C LYS A 2 -18.30 -11.37 29.83
N THR A 3 -17.25 -11.97 30.39
CA THR A 3 -15.84 -11.68 30.06
C THR A 3 -15.41 -12.19 28.68
N LEU A 4 -15.95 -13.33 28.25
CA LEU A 4 -15.65 -13.93 26.93
C LEU A 4 -16.22 -13.10 25.78
N ALA A 5 -17.38 -12.46 26.00
CA ALA A 5 -17.98 -11.60 24.99
C ALA A 5 -17.07 -10.41 24.66
N ILE A 6 -16.53 -9.73 25.68
CA ILE A 6 -15.68 -8.54 25.51
C ILE A 6 -14.37 -8.89 24.79
N LEU A 7 -13.76 -10.04 25.12
CA LEU A 7 -12.53 -10.52 24.48
C LEU A 7 -12.70 -10.82 22.98
N LEU A 8 -13.90 -11.16 22.54
CA LEU A 8 -14.18 -11.47 21.14
C LEU A 8 -14.58 -10.23 20.32
N VAL A 9 -15.14 -9.19 20.94
CA VAL A 9 -15.55 -7.98 20.21
C VAL A 9 -14.34 -7.18 19.72
N PHE A 10 -13.30 -7.06 20.54
CA PHE A 10 -12.08 -6.30 20.20
C PHE A 10 -11.38 -6.80 18.92
N PRO A 11 -11.04 -8.09 18.76
CA PRO A 11 -10.39 -8.58 17.55
C PRO A 11 -11.27 -8.47 16.32
N VAL A 12 -12.60 -8.65 16.46
CA VAL A 12 -13.54 -8.52 15.33
C VAL A 12 -13.57 -7.08 14.81
N VAL A 13 -13.62 -6.08 15.70
CA VAL A 13 -13.59 -4.67 15.30
C VAL A 13 -12.29 -4.32 14.60
N VAL A 14 -11.14 -4.79 15.10
CA VAL A 14 -9.83 -4.57 14.47
C VAL A 14 -9.76 -5.22 13.08
N CYS A 15 -10.21 -6.48 12.94
CA CYS A 15 -10.22 -7.17 11.65
C CYS A 15 -11.10 -6.46 10.62
N VAL A 16 -12.28 -6.00 11.03
CA VAL A 16 -13.20 -5.25 10.16
C VAL A 16 -12.58 -3.91 9.75
N PHE A 17 -11.92 -3.20 10.68
CA PHE A 17 -11.25 -1.93 10.38
C PHE A 17 -10.11 -2.09 9.36
N VAL A 18 -9.30 -3.16 9.49
CA VAL A 18 -8.24 -3.50 8.52
C VAL A 18 -8.82 -3.86 7.15
N ALA A 19 -9.95 -4.57 7.11
CA ALA A 19 -10.62 -4.92 5.85
C ALA A 19 -11.30 -3.72 5.17
N GLN A 20 -11.84 -2.78 5.95
CA GLN A 20 -12.50 -1.55 5.47
C GLN A 20 -11.53 -0.44 5.07
N HIS A 21 -10.30 -0.49 5.60
CA HIS A 21 -9.20 0.37 5.17
C HIS A 21 -8.12 -0.48 4.50
N PRO A 22 -8.39 -1.07 3.31
CA PRO A 22 -7.33 -1.64 2.51
C PRO A 22 -6.49 -0.44 2.10
N ALA A 23 -5.39 -0.21 2.81
CA ALA A 23 -4.65 1.05 2.80
C ALA A 23 -4.35 1.61 1.40
N TYR A 24 -4.34 0.79 0.34
CA TYR A 24 -3.94 1.20 -1.01
C TYR A 24 -4.57 0.33 -2.12
N ALA A 25 -5.88 0.10 -2.12
CA ALA A 25 -6.52 -0.82 -3.09
C ALA A 25 -6.53 -0.35 -4.57
N ALA A 26 -5.96 0.81 -4.89
CA ALA A 26 -5.88 1.28 -6.27
C ALA A 26 -4.46 1.11 -6.85
N CYS A 27 -3.42 1.22 -6.02
CA CYS A 27 -2.03 1.11 -6.45
C CYS A 27 -1.19 0.62 -5.27
N ASN A 28 -0.67 -0.60 -5.39
CA ASN A 28 0.24 -1.16 -4.41
C ASN A 28 1.59 -0.43 -4.54
N LEU A 29 1.85 0.52 -3.62
CA LEU A 29 3.06 1.33 -3.63
C LEU A 29 4.33 0.48 -3.68
N GLN A 30 4.35 -0.65 -2.96
CA GLN A 30 5.50 -1.54 -2.91
C GLN A 30 5.76 -2.21 -4.27
N GLN A 31 4.71 -2.69 -4.94
CA GLN A 31 4.84 -3.24 -6.30
C GLN A 31 5.16 -2.16 -7.33
N CYS A 32 4.53 -1.00 -7.23
CA CYS A 32 4.81 0.16 -8.08
C CYS A 32 6.30 0.56 -8.00
N TRP A 33 6.82 0.68 -6.79
CA TRP A 33 8.21 1.02 -6.55
C TRP A 33 9.18 -0.03 -7.09
N ALA A 34 8.89 -1.32 -6.86
CA ALA A 34 9.69 -2.42 -7.40
C ALA A 34 9.74 -2.42 -8.94
N ASN A 35 8.59 -2.23 -9.60
CA ASN A 35 8.50 -2.15 -11.05
C ASN A 35 9.25 -0.94 -11.61
N CYS A 36 9.03 0.26 -11.07
CA CYS A 36 9.72 1.47 -11.51
C CYS A 36 11.25 1.35 -11.35
N ARG A 37 11.70 0.73 -10.25
CA ARG A 37 13.13 0.51 -10.00
C ARG A 37 13.72 -0.51 -10.97
N ALA A 38 12.97 -1.56 -11.31
CA ALA A 38 13.39 -2.55 -12.31
C ALA A 38 13.47 -1.95 -13.72
N GLN A 39 12.53 -1.07 -14.09
CA GLN A 39 12.49 -0.42 -15.41
C GLN A 39 13.56 0.66 -15.58
N HIS A 40 13.75 1.53 -14.59
CA HIS A 40 14.62 2.70 -14.73
C HIS A 40 15.99 2.55 -14.05
N GLY A 41 16.21 1.48 -13.27
CA GLY A 41 17.50 1.14 -12.67
C GLY A 41 18.16 2.33 -11.95
N ARG A 42 19.35 2.73 -12.41
CA ARG A 42 20.14 3.83 -11.82
C ARG A 42 19.52 5.21 -12.03
N CYS A 43 18.63 5.37 -13.01
CA CYS A 43 17.93 6.62 -13.28
C CYS A 43 16.72 6.81 -12.37
N PHE A 44 16.28 5.77 -11.65
CA PHE A 44 15.11 5.83 -10.77
C PHE A 44 15.33 6.80 -9.60
N ARG A 45 14.34 7.67 -9.33
CA ARG A 45 14.36 8.62 -8.21
C ARG A 45 13.29 8.31 -7.18
N ARG A 46 12.04 8.19 -7.62
CA ARG A 46 10.89 7.92 -6.75
C ARG A 46 9.76 7.27 -7.53
N ALA A 47 8.92 6.51 -6.84
CA ALA A 47 7.64 6.03 -7.35
C ALA A 47 6.56 6.42 -6.36
N TYR A 48 5.38 6.80 -6.86
CA TYR A 48 4.22 7.08 -6.02
C TYR A 48 2.94 6.69 -6.74
N CYS A 49 1.90 6.48 -5.94
CA CYS A 49 0.58 6.17 -6.45
C CYS A 49 -0.24 7.46 -6.58
N GLN A 50 -0.69 7.76 -7.80
CA GLN A 50 -1.66 8.82 -8.07
C GLN A 50 -3.03 8.17 -8.29
N GLY A 51 -3.78 7.99 -7.21
CA GLY A 51 -5.00 7.17 -7.24
C GLY A 51 -4.68 5.71 -7.55
N SER A 52 -5.23 5.19 -8.66
CA SER A 52 -4.95 3.84 -9.19
C SER A 52 -3.72 3.74 -10.07
N VAL A 53 -3.08 4.86 -10.40
CA VAL A 53 -1.98 4.88 -11.37
C VAL A 53 -0.64 4.89 -10.64
N CYS A 54 0.26 3.98 -11.03
CA CYS A 54 1.66 3.99 -10.59
C CYS A 54 2.46 4.99 -11.42
N VAL A 55 3.07 5.97 -10.76
CA VAL A 55 3.89 6.99 -11.41
C VAL A 55 5.36 6.79 -11.05
N CYS A 56 6.20 6.58 -12.07
CA CYS A 56 7.65 6.47 -11.94
C CYS A 56 8.32 7.81 -12.26
N VAL A 57 9.12 8.34 -11.34
CA VAL A 57 9.98 9.50 -11.58
C VAL A 57 11.40 9.02 -11.72
N PHE A 58 11.98 9.27 -12.88
CA PHE A 58 13.35 8.93 -13.22
C PHE A 58 14.04 10.15 -13.84
N ASN A 59 15.36 10.21 -13.69
CA ASN A 59 16.16 11.26 -14.29
C ASN A 59 16.75 10.75 -15.61
N ASN A 60 16.40 11.37 -16.73
CA ASN A 60 16.84 10.90 -18.05
C ASN A 60 18.21 11.45 -18.48
N GLY A 61 18.94 12.13 -17.59
CA GLY A 61 20.32 12.60 -17.80
C GLY A 61 20.49 13.55 -19.00
N ARG A 62 19.41 14.14 -19.50
CA ARG A 62 19.37 15.01 -20.67
C ARG A 62 19.18 16.46 -20.25
#